data_AF-A0A929I560-F1
#
_entry.id   AF-A0A929I560-F1
#
_cell.length_a   1.000
_cell.length_b   1.000
_cell.length_c   1.000
_cell.angle_alpha   90.00
_cell.angle_beta   90.00
_cell.angle_gamma   90.00
#
_symmetry.space_group_name_H-M   'P 1'
#
loop_
_entity.id
_entity.type
_entity.pdbx_description
1 polymer ?
#
loop_
_entity_poly.entity_id
_entity_poly.type
_entity_poly.pdbx_seq_one_letter_code
_entity_poly.pdbx_strand_id
1 'polypeptide(L)' 'VFIFPPWGMIMGAFLGAFVGELLARKEGAKALRAGFGVFVGIMAGIGLKLAFSGTILFFYIKEMFK' A
#
# COMPACT_ATOMS: atom_id res chain seq x y z
N VAL A 1 -21.00 -7.00 -0.90
CA VAL A 1 -20.20 -5.84 -0.42
C VAL A 1 -19.32 -6.28 0.73
N PHE A 2 -18.46 -7.29 0.52
CA PHE A 2 -17.54 -7.80 1.54
C PHE A 2 -16.59 -8.76 0.82
N ILE A 3 -15.55 -8.23 0.18
CA ILE A 3 -14.41 -9.05 -0.22
C ILE A 3 -13.22 -8.44 0.50
N PHE A 4 -13.07 -8.88 1.75
CA PHE A 4 -11.89 -8.82 2.60
C PHE A 4 -10.94 -7.63 2.34
N PRO A 5 -10.93 -6.59 3.20
CA PRO A 5 -10.15 -5.37 2.99
C PRO A 5 -8.69 -5.56 2.55
N PRO A 6 -7.92 -6.53 3.08
CA PRO A 6 -6.55 -6.79 2.58
C PRO A 6 -6.54 -7.52 1.23
N TRP A 7 -7.36 -8.56 1.05
CA TRP A 7 -7.38 -9.35 -0.18
C TRP A 7 -7.91 -8.56 -1.38
N GLY A 8 -8.95 -7.76 -1.19
CA GLY A 8 -9.48 -6.85 -2.22
C GLY A 8 -8.48 -5.76 -2.60
N MET A 9 -7.68 -5.25 -1.65
CA MET A 9 -6.64 -4.25 -1.92
C MET A 9 -5.47 -4.85 -2.70
N ILE A 10 -5.00 -6.04 -2.31
CA ILE A 10 -3.91 -6.73 -3.01
C ILE A 10 -4.37 -7.14 -4.42
N MET A 11 -5.52 -7.81 -4.54
CA MET A 11 -6.08 -8.21 -5.83
C MET A 11 -6.41 -7.02 -6.73
N GLY A 12 -6.99 -5.96 -6.17
CA GLY A 12 -7.32 -4.73 -6.91
C GLY A 12 -6.08 -3.97 -7.36
N ALA A 13 -5.03 -3.89 -6.54
CA ALA A 13 -3.77 -3.27 -6.94
C ALA A 13 -3.03 -4.11 -7.99
N PHE A 14 -3.07 -5.44 -7.89
CA PHE A 14 -2.47 -6.34 -8.87
C PHE A 14 -3.20 -6.29 -10.22
N LEU A 15 -4.55 -6.35 -10.21
CA LEU A 15 -5.38 -6.17 -11.40
C LEU A 15 -5.22 -4.77 -12.00
N GLY A 16 -5.18 -3.72 -11.18
CA GLY A 16 -4.98 -2.35 -11.64
C GLY A 16 -3.60 -2.13 -12.28
N ALA A 17 -2.55 -2.69 -11.69
CA ALA A 17 -1.20 -2.67 -12.28
C ALA A 17 -1.16 -3.44 -13.61
N PHE A 18 -1.75 -4.64 -13.65
CA PHE A 18 -1.82 -5.48 -14.84
C PHE A 18 -2.59 -4.80 -16.00
N VAL A 19 -3.76 -4.22 -15.71
CA VAL A 19 -4.56 -3.47 -16.71
C VAL A 19 -3.86 -2.18 -17.13
N GLY A 20 -3.26 -1.45 -16.18
CA GLY A 20 -2.51 -0.23 -16.46
C GLY A 20 -1.31 -0.47 -17.38
N GLU A 21 -0.67 -1.62 -17.26
CA GLU A 21 0.40 -2.03 -18.17
C GLU A 21 -0.07 -2.56 -19.51
N LEU A 22 -1.18 -3.30 -19.54
CA LEU A 22 -1.79 -3.75 -20.79
C LEU A 22 -2.15 -2.54 -21.66
N LEU A 23 -2.70 -1.48 -21.04
CA LEU A 23 -2.94 -0.18 -21.68
C LEU A 23 -1.63 0.53 -22.09
N ALA A 24 -0.55 0.35 -21.32
CA ALA A 24 0.77 0.87 -21.66
C ALA A 24 1.54 0.06 -22.72
N ARG A 25 0.96 -1.05 -23.23
CA ARG A 25 1.42 -1.86 -24.38
C ARG A 25 2.88 -2.32 -24.33
N LYS A 26 3.45 -2.51 -23.14
CA LYS A 26 4.87 -2.90 -22.99
C LYS A 26 5.02 -4.26 -22.33
N GLU A 27 5.94 -5.04 -22.87
CA GLU A 27 6.25 -6.44 -22.55
C GLU A 27 6.58 -6.68 -21.06
N GLY A 28 6.40 -7.93 -20.61
CA GLY A 28 6.33 -8.36 -19.20
C GLY A 28 7.47 -7.98 -18.25
N ALA A 29 8.60 -7.45 -18.75
CA ALA A 29 9.63 -6.81 -17.92
C ALA A 29 9.10 -5.58 -17.16
N LYS A 30 8.13 -4.87 -17.72
CA LYS A 30 7.46 -3.80 -16.99
C LYS A 30 6.48 -4.31 -15.94
N ALA A 31 5.97 -5.53 -16.08
CA ALA A 31 4.99 -6.07 -15.14
C ALA A 31 5.58 -6.43 -13.82
N LEU A 32 6.82 -6.90 -13.88
CA LEU A 32 7.66 -6.99 -12.71
C LEU A 32 7.85 -5.62 -12.05
N ARG A 33 8.08 -4.56 -12.84
CA ARG A 33 8.30 -3.19 -12.32
C ARG A 33 7.02 -2.56 -11.76
N ALA A 34 5.87 -2.81 -12.35
CA ALA A 34 4.57 -2.36 -11.88
C ALA A 34 4.18 -3.08 -10.58
N GLY A 35 4.37 -4.41 -10.53
CA GLY A 35 4.21 -5.19 -9.31
C GLY A 35 5.14 -4.72 -8.18
N PHE A 36 6.40 -4.41 -8.50
CA PHE A 36 7.34 -3.85 -7.53
C PHE A 36 6.90 -2.46 -7.05
N GLY A 37 6.36 -1.63 -7.94
CA GLY A 37 5.78 -0.33 -7.59
C GLY A 37 4.61 -0.44 -6.61
N VAL A 38 3.71 -1.40 -6.83
CA VAL A 38 2.60 -1.69 -5.90
C VAL A 38 3.12 -2.19 -4.56
N PHE A 39 4.10 -3.09 -4.55
CA PHE A 39 4.71 -3.60 -3.33
C PHE A 39 5.35 -2.48 -2.50
N VAL A 40 6.17 -1.64 -3.13
CA VAL A 40 6.79 -0.48 -2.47
C VAL A 40 5.74 0.52 -1.99
N GLY A 41 4.69 0.77 -2.77
CA GLY A 41 3.58 1.63 -2.38
C GLY A 41 2.83 1.12 -1.15
N ILE A 42 2.57 -0.19 -1.06
CA ILE A 42 1.97 -0.81 0.12
C ILE A 42 2.89 -0.71 1.33
N MET A 43 4.18 -1.03 1.18
CA MET A 43 5.15 -0.93 2.27
C MET A 43 5.28 0.50 2.79
N ALA A 44 5.36 1.50 1.89
CA ALA A 44 5.39 2.90 2.26
C ALA A 44 4.11 3.33 2.98
N GLY A 45 2.95 2.90 2.50
CA GLY A 45 1.66 3.18 3.14
C GLY A 45 1.55 2.58 4.55
N ILE A 46 2.07 1.37 4.76
CA ILE A 46 2.14 0.73 6.09
C ILE A 46 3.10 1.51 7.00
N GLY A 47 4.28 1.88 6.49
CA GLY A 47 5.25 2.68 7.23
C GLY A 47 4.71 4.03 7.68
N LEU A 48 3.99 4.73 6.80
CA LEU A 48 3.32 5.99 7.12
C LEU A 48 2.26 5.82 8.22
N LYS A 49 1.44 4.78 8.14
CA LYS A 49 0.42 4.48 9.17
C LYS A 49 1.07 4.20 10.53
N LEU A 50 2.14 3.43 10.55
CA LEU A 50 2.92 3.12 11.76
C LEU A 50 3.58 4.36 12.36
N ALA A 51 4.22 5.19 11.54
CA ALA A 51 4.83 6.44 11.98
C ALA A 51 3.78 7.39 12.58
N PHE A 52 2.62 7.50 11.92
CA PHE A 52 1.53 8.33 12.39
C PHE A 52 0.93 7.82 13.71
N SER A 53 0.66 6.51 13.82
CA SER A 53 0.14 5.94 15.06
C SER A 53 1.14 6.04 16.20
N GLY A 54 2.44 5.83 15.92
CA GLY A 54 3.51 5.98 16.91
C GLY A 54 3.64 7.41 17.40
N THR A 55 3.51 8.40 16.52
CA THR A 55 3.53 9.82 16.89
C THR A 55 2.34 10.16 17.79
N ILE A 56 1.13 9.73 17.44
CA ILE A 56 -0.06 9.94 18.27
C ILE A 56 0.10 9.26 19.63
N LEU A 57 0.57 8.00 19.65
CA LEU A 57 0.81 7.26 20.89
C LEU A 57 1.83 8.00 21.78
N PHE A 58 2.90 8.52 21.20
CA PHE A 58 3.91 9.28 21.93
C PHE A 58 3.33 10.56 22.54
N PHE A 59 2.56 11.32 21.77
CA PHE A 59 1.86 12.51 22.30
C PHE A 59 0.86 12.14 23.40
N TYR A 60 0.14 11.04 23.24
CA TYR A 60 -0.84 10.56 24.21
C TYR A 60 -0.17 10.15 25.54
N ILE A 61 0.92 9.39 25.48
CA ILE A 61 1.70 9.02 26.67
C ILE A 61 2.29 10.27 27.33
N LYS A 62 2.84 11.21 26.55
CA LYS A 62 3.39 12.45 27.07
C LYS A 62 2.34 13.29 27.81
N GLU A 63 1.12 13.35 27.30
CA GLU A 63 0.02 14.10 27.92
C GLU A 63 -0.56 13.35 29.14
N MET A 64 -0.60 12.02 29.14
CA MET A 64 -1.06 11.23 30.29
C MET A 64 -0.12 11.28 31.51
N PHE A 65 1.19 11.46 31.28
CA PHE A 65 2.19 11.56 32.35
C PHE A 65 2.44 13.01 32.81
N LYS A 66 1.67 13.97 32.28
CA LYS A 66 1.67 15.38 32.70
C LYS A 66 0.41 15.69 33.50
#